data_AF-A0A4P7P084-F1
#
_entry.id   AF-A0A4P7P084-F1
#
_cell.length_a   1.000
_cell.length_b   1.000
_cell.length_c   1.000
_cell.angle_alpha   90.00
_cell.angle_beta   90.00
_cell.angle_gamma   90.00
#
_symmetry.space_group_name_H-M   'P 1'
#
loop_
_entity.id
_entity.type
_entity.pdbx_description
1 polymer ?
#
loop_
_entity_poly.entity_id
_entity_poly.type
_entity_poly.pdbx_seq_one_letter_code
_entity_poly.pdbx_strand_id
1 'polypeptide(L)'
;MANSKLKRFEMLVELAQDELDKAQETFLAVRQQLESSEEQLDSLQDYHANHLSKIHNDKEITMAQLQTTQAFIDNVNKAILSQKEQMAQLTQVLEKAQETWVEKRARHQSLKNIYLKLKRDERVRLDKQEQKMLDELASQQFVHSNSSK
;
A
#
# COMPACT_ATOMS: atom_id res chain seq x y z
N MET A 1 35.59 -0.36 -3.20
CA MET A 1 34.56 0.36 -3.97
C MET A 1 33.28 -0.46 -4.18
N ALA A 2 33.34 -1.66 -4.77
CA ALA A 2 32.15 -2.49 -5.08
C ALA A 2 31.25 -2.81 -3.86
N ASN A 3 31.87 -3.16 -2.73
CA ASN A 3 31.16 -3.48 -1.48
C ASN A 3 30.37 -2.26 -0.91
N SER A 4 30.87 -1.03 -1.10
CA SER A 4 30.16 0.19 -0.69
C SER A 4 28.93 0.47 -1.55
N LYS A 5 29.00 0.18 -2.86
CA LYS A 5 27.86 0.36 -3.77
C LYS A 5 26.75 -0.66 -3.46
N LEU A 6 27.10 -1.92 -3.22
CA LEU A 6 26.13 -2.96 -2.88
C LEU A 6 25.36 -2.61 -1.60
N LYS A 7 26.08 -2.22 -0.54
CA LYS A 7 25.48 -1.80 0.73
C LYS A 7 24.58 -0.56 0.60
N ARG A 8 24.96 0.41 -0.24
CA ARG A 8 24.08 1.57 -0.52
C ARG A 8 22.78 1.14 -1.20
N PHE A 9 22.84 0.24 -2.18
CA PHE A 9 21.63 -0.25 -2.85
C PHE A 9 20.75 -1.10 -1.94
N GLU A 10 21.34 -1.86 -1.03
CA GLU A 10 20.61 -2.56 0.04
C GLU A 10 19.78 -1.59 0.88
N MET A 11 20.42 -0.54 1.41
CA MET A 11 19.73 0.50 2.18
C MET A 11 18.64 1.22 1.36
N LEU A 12 18.87 1.46 0.07
CA LEU A 12 17.87 2.08 -0.80
C LEU A 12 16.66 1.17 -1.05
N VAL A 13 16.88 -0.15 -1.12
CA VAL A 13 15.80 -1.14 -1.24
C VAL A 13 14.98 -1.17 0.04
N GLU A 14 15.63 -1.21 1.19
CA GLU A 14 14.96 -1.17 2.51
C GLU A 14 14.13 0.10 2.67
N LEU A 15 14.71 1.27 2.39
CA LEU A 15 13.98 2.54 2.46
C LEU A 15 12.78 2.57 1.49
N ALA A 16 12.93 2.03 0.28
CA ALA A 16 11.84 1.97 -0.68
C ALA A 16 10.74 0.97 -0.28
N GLN A 17 11.10 -0.10 0.44
CA GLN A 17 10.14 -1.04 1.03
C GLN A 17 9.34 -0.34 2.15
N ASP A 18 10.00 0.40 3.05
CA ASP A 18 9.32 1.16 4.10
C ASP A 18 8.36 2.21 3.53
N GLU A 19 8.76 2.91 2.45
CA GLU A 19 7.88 3.85 1.75
C GLU A 19 6.68 3.15 1.08
N LEU A 20 6.89 1.96 0.52
CA LEU A 20 5.83 1.14 -0.07
C LEU A 20 4.82 0.70 0.98
N ASP A 21 5.29 0.23 2.13
CA ASP A 21 4.44 -0.26 3.21
C ASP A 21 3.57 0.87 3.77
N LYS A 22 4.14 2.06 4.00
CA LYS A 22 3.39 3.25 4.42
C LYS A 22 2.34 3.68 3.38
N ALA A 23 2.68 3.63 2.09
CA ALA A 23 1.72 3.94 1.04
C ALA A 23 0.58 2.91 0.99
N GLN A 24 0.89 1.63 1.23
CA GLN A 24 -0.11 0.56 1.30
C GLN A 24 -1.04 0.74 2.50
N GLU A 25 -0.50 1.03 3.68
CA GLU A 25 -1.29 1.32 4.89
C GLU A 25 -2.25 2.48 4.66
N THR A 26 -1.76 3.56 4.05
CA THR A 26 -2.59 4.73 3.71
C THR A 26 -3.72 4.36 2.73
N PHE A 27 -3.39 3.63 1.66
CA PHE A 27 -4.37 3.17 0.68
C PHE A 27 -5.46 2.30 1.33
N LEU A 28 -5.08 1.34 2.18
CA LEU A 28 -6.03 0.47 2.88
C LEU A 28 -6.90 1.25 3.89
N ALA A 29 -6.31 2.19 4.63
CA ALA A 29 -7.05 3.01 5.57
C ALA A 29 -8.12 3.87 4.88
N VAL A 30 -7.78 4.52 3.76
CA VAL A 30 -8.75 5.33 2.99
C VAL A 30 -9.83 4.44 2.39
N ARG A 31 -9.46 3.25 1.90
CA ARG A 31 -10.43 2.29 1.36
C ARG A 31 -11.45 1.86 2.41
N GLN A 32 -10.98 1.55 3.62
CA GLN A 32 -11.84 1.17 4.73
C GLN A 32 -12.76 2.32 5.16
N GLN A 33 -12.28 3.57 5.13
CA GLN A 33 -13.11 4.74 5.40
C GLN A 33 -14.21 4.92 4.35
N LEU A 34 -13.91 4.67 3.07
CA LEU A 34 -14.90 4.73 2.00
C LEU A 34 -15.97 3.64 2.17
N GLU A 35 -15.57 2.40 2.45
CA GLU A 35 -16.48 1.28 2.69
C GLU A 35 -17.41 1.55 3.89
N SER A 36 -16.86 2.01 5.01
CA SER A 36 -17.68 2.38 6.18
C SER A 36 -18.64 3.53 5.88
N SER A 37 -18.22 4.47 5.03
CA SER A 37 -19.06 5.59 4.57
C SER A 37 -20.20 5.12 3.65
N GLU A 38 -19.95 4.11 2.81
CA GLU A 38 -20.97 3.45 1.98
C GLU A 38 -22.01 2.74 2.84
N GLU A 39 -21.58 1.92 3.81
CA GLU A 39 -22.48 1.22 4.74
C GLU A 39 -23.36 2.19 5.54
N GLN A 40 -22.81 3.32 5.97
CA GLN A 40 -23.56 4.36 6.67
C GLN A 40 -24.60 5.03 5.76
N LEU A 41 -24.25 5.28 4.50
CA LEU A 41 -25.18 5.84 3.52
C LEU A 41 -26.35 4.88 3.26
N ASP A 42 -26.08 3.60 3.05
CA ASP A 42 -27.10 2.58 2.84
C ASP A 42 -28.04 2.48 4.05
N SER A 43 -27.48 2.48 5.26
CA SER A 43 -28.26 2.49 6.50
C SER A 43 -29.19 3.71 6.61
N LEU A 44 -28.72 4.90 6.21
CA LEU A 44 -29.54 6.12 6.19
C LEU A 44 -30.66 6.05 5.14
N GLN A 45 -30.38 5.49 3.96
CA GLN A 45 -31.36 5.33 2.89
C GLN A 45 -32.44 4.31 3.26
N ASP A 46 -32.05 3.16 3.80
CA ASP A 46 -32.97 2.13 4.30
C ASP A 46 -33.86 2.68 5.41
N TYR A 47 -33.26 3.42 6.33
CA TYR A 47 -33.99 4.07 7.40
C TYR A 47 -35.03 5.06 6.85
N HIS A 48 -34.63 5.91 5.90
CA HIS A 48 -35.51 6.88 5.26
C HIS A 48 -36.70 6.20 4.55
N ALA A 49 -36.44 5.14 3.77
CA ALA A 49 -37.47 4.39 3.06
C ALA A 49 -38.46 3.70 4.02
N ASN A 50 -37.94 3.03 5.06
CA ASN A 50 -38.75 2.34 6.06
C ASN A 50 -39.60 3.30 6.91
N HIS A 51 -39.13 4.52 7.15
CA HIS A 51 -39.86 5.49 7.94
C HIS A 51 -41.01 6.12 7.12
N LEU A 52 -40.76 6.46 5.85
CA LEU A 52 -41.80 6.96 4.93
C LEU A 52 -42.94 5.95 4.73
N SER A 53 -42.61 4.66 4.63
CA SER A 53 -43.64 3.61 4.49
C SER A 53 -44.50 3.46 5.75
N LYS A 54 -43.92 3.60 6.95
CA LYS A 54 -44.66 3.58 8.22
C LYS A 54 -45.67 4.73 8.31
N ILE A 55 -45.24 5.95 7.98
CA ILE A 55 -46.11 7.15 7.99
C ILE A 55 -47.27 6.99 7.01
N HIS A 56 -47.00 6.46 5.81
CA HIS A 56 -48.04 6.25 4.80
C HIS A 56 -49.11 5.24 5.24
N ASN A 57 -48.72 4.25 6.03
CA ASN A 57 -49.60 3.18 6.48
C ASN A 57 -50.39 3.50 7.76
N ASP A 58 -49.99 4.54 8.52
CA ASP A 58 -50.66 4.94 9.76
C ASP A 58 -51.80 5.94 9.47
N LYS A 59 -53.05 5.57 9.80
CA LYS A 59 -54.24 6.37 9.49
C LYS A 59 -54.55 7.47 10.51
N GLU A 60 -53.88 7.48 11.67
CA GLU A 60 -54.14 8.41 12.78
C GLU A 60 -52.87 9.16 13.23
N ILE A 61 -52.24 9.90 12.32
CA ILE A 61 -51.09 10.76 12.66
C ILE A 61 -51.56 12.10 13.21
N THR A 62 -51.06 12.48 14.39
CA THR A 62 -51.27 13.81 14.96
C THR A 62 -50.37 14.87 14.28
N MET A 63 -50.82 16.12 14.24
CA MET A 63 -50.06 17.24 13.66
C MET A 63 -48.66 17.40 14.27
N ALA A 64 -48.53 17.17 15.59
CA ALA A 64 -47.24 17.27 16.29
C ALA A 64 -46.28 16.12 15.90
N GLN A 65 -46.79 14.90 15.73
CA GLN A 65 -46.01 13.78 15.20
C GLN A 65 -45.54 14.08 13.77
N LEU A 66 -46.42 14.63 12.94
CA LEU A 66 -46.11 14.99 11.54
C LEU A 66 -45.00 16.05 11.44
N GLN A 67 -45.02 17.08 12.28
CA GLN A 67 -43.95 18.10 12.34
C GLN A 67 -42.61 17.52 12.82
N THR A 68 -42.63 16.70 13.87
CA THR A 68 -41.41 16.04 14.40
C THR A 68 -40.77 15.14 13.35
N THR A 69 -41.61 14.39 12.65
CA THR A 69 -41.22 13.51 11.55
C THR A 69 -40.59 14.28 10.39
N GLN A 70 -41.19 15.41 9.97
CA GLN A 70 -40.63 16.20 8.87
C GLN A 70 -39.25 16.76 9.22
N ALA A 71 -39.08 17.35 10.41
CA ALA A 71 -37.80 17.89 10.85
C ALA A 71 -36.70 16.82 10.89
N PHE A 72 -37.08 15.60 11.26
CA PHE A 72 -36.16 14.48 11.32
C PHE A 72 -35.81 13.92 9.93
N ILE A 73 -36.78 13.81 9.01
CA ILE A 73 -36.52 13.49 7.59
C ILE A 73 -35.55 14.51 6.98
N ASP A 74 -35.74 15.80 7.26
CA ASP A 74 -34.84 16.85 6.79
C ASP A 74 -33.41 16.67 7.33
N ASN A 75 -33.26 16.21 8.57
CA ASN A 75 -31.94 15.89 9.14
C ASN A 75 -31.31 14.67 8.48
N VAL A 76 -32.07 13.60 8.21
CA VAL A 76 -31.58 12.42 7.48
C VAL A 76 -31.15 12.79 6.07
N ASN A 77 -31.94 13.61 5.37
CA ASN A 77 -31.58 14.10 4.03
C ASN A 77 -30.29 14.92 4.04
N LYS A 78 -30.11 15.81 5.03
CA LYS A 78 -28.85 16.54 5.22
C LYS A 78 -27.67 15.60 5.48
N ALA A 79 -27.86 14.59 6.32
CA ALA A 79 -26.82 13.59 6.61
C ALA A 79 -26.45 12.79 5.35
N ILE A 80 -27.43 12.37 4.55
CA ILE A 80 -27.22 11.69 3.27
C ILE A 80 -26.40 12.55 2.31
N LEU A 81 -26.74 13.84 2.17
CA LEU A 81 -25.99 14.76 1.32
C LEU A 81 -24.53 14.91 1.79
N SER A 82 -24.34 15.08 3.10
CA SER A 82 -23.00 15.14 3.71
C SER A 82 -22.19 13.86 3.47
N GLN A 83 -22.82 12.69 3.62
CA GLN A 83 -22.16 11.40 3.41
C GLN A 83 -21.74 11.24 1.94
N LYS A 84 -22.60 11.62 1.00
CA LYS A 84 -22.29 11.58 -0.43
C LYS A 84 -21.11 12.50 -0.79
N GLU A 85 -21.05 13.70 -0.21
CA GLU A 85 -19.92 14.60 -0.39
C GLU A 85 -18.63 14.00 0.18
N GLN A 86 -18.69 13.44 1.38
CA GLN A 86 -17.56 12.76 2.01
C GLN A 86 -17.07 11.57 1.17
N MET A 87 -17.97 10.75 0.62
CA MET A 87 -17.62 9.64 -0.28
C MET A 87 -16.92 10.14 -1.54
N ALA A 88 -17.40 11.22 -2.14
CA ALA A 88 -16.77 11.80 -3.33
C ALA A 88 -15.34 12.26 -3.03
N GLN A 89 -15.11 12.88 -1.87
CA GLN A 89 -13.78 13.29 -1.41
C GLN A 89 -12.89 12.06 -1.14
N LEU A 90 -13.40 11.06 -0.40
CA LEU A 90 -12.67 9.83 -0.10
C LEU A 90 -12.30 9.06 -1.36
N THR A 91 -13.17 9.04 -2.37
CA THR A 91 -12.88 8.41 -3.67
C THR A 91 -11.68 9.07 -4.34
N GLN A 92 -11.64 10.40 -4.40
CA GLN A 92 -10.48 11.12 -4.97
C GLN A 92 -9.19 10.90 -4.16
N VAL A 93 -9.29 10.82 -2.83
CA VAL A 93 -8.13 10.51 -1.97
C VAL A 93 -7.66 9.07 -2.18
N LEU A 94 -8.59 8.13 -2.36
CA LEU A 94 -8.30 6.72 -2.60
C LEU A 94 -7.55 6.52 -3.92
N GLU A 95 -8.01 7.19 -4.98
CA GLU A 95 -7.34 7.18 -6.29
C GLU A 95 -5.89 7.66 -6.17
N LYS A 96 -5.66 8.81 -5.52
CA LYS A 96 -4.30 9.34 -5.28
C LYS A 96 -3.44 8.42 -4.43
N ALA A 97 -4.02 7.81 -3.39
CA ALA A 97 -3.32 6.85 -2.54
C ALA A 97 -2.93 5.59 -3.33
N GLN A 98 -3.81 5.11 -4.22
CA GLN A 98 -3.54 3.98 -5.11
C GLN A 98 -2.41 4.30 -6.09
N GLU A 99 -2.46 5.46 -6.75
CA GLU A 99 -1.40 5.92 -7.66
C GLU A 99 -0.04 5.97 -6.94
N THR A 100 -0.02 6.56 -5.74
CA THR A 100 1.18 6.64 -4.90
C THR A 100 1.70 5.24 -4.55
N TRP A 101 0.83 4.33 -4.12
CA TRP A 101 1.22 2.95 -3.80
C TRP A 101 1.81 2.21 -5.02
N VAL A 102 1.20 2.37 -6.20
CA VAL A 102 1.70 1.79 -7.45
C VAL A 102 3.08 2.36 -7.81
N GLU A 103 3.28 3.68 -7.68
CA GLU A 103 4.57 4.32 -7.92
C GLU A 103 5.66 3.79 -6.97
N LYS A 104 5.37 3.74 -5.66
CA LYS A 104 6.31 3.21 -4.66
C LYS A 104 6.64 1.74 -4.93
N ARG A 105 5.66 0.94 -5.34
CA ARG A 105 5.87 -0.46 -5.69
C ARG A 105 6.78 -0.62 -6.89
N ALA A 106 6.57 0.18 -7.94
CA ALA A 106 7.42 0.17 -9.13
C ALA A 106 8.86 0.58 -8.79
N ARG A 107 9.04 1.62 -7.97
CA ARG A 107 10.35 2.08 -7.49
C ARG A 107 11.07 1.00 -6.68
N HIS A 108 10.41 0.40 -5.70
CA HIS A 108 10.98 -0.67 -4.88
C HIS A 108 11.41 -1.86 -5.76
N GLN A 109 10.56 -2.30 -6.70
CA GLN A 109 10.89 -3.40 -7.60
C GLN A 109 12.11 -3.08 -8.49
N SER A 110 12.20 -1.85 -9.00
CA SER A 110 13.34 -1.39 -9.81
C SER A 110 14.65 -1.43 -9.01
N LEU A 111 14.65 -0.85 -7.79
CA LEU A 111 15.82 -0.86 -6.90
C LEU A 111 16.23 -2.29 -6.53
N LYS A 112 15.27 -3.15 -6.21
CA LYS A 112 15.49 -4.55 -5.87
C LYS A 112 16.14 -5.30 -7.03
N ASN A 113 15.68 -5.10 -8.25
CA ASN A 113 16.28 -5.70 -9.45
C ASN A 113 17.74 -5.27 -9.63
N ILE A 114 18.05 -3.99 -9.42
CA ILE A 114 19.42 -3.46 -9.50
C ILE A 114 20.31 -4.07 -8.40
N TYR A 115 19.83 -4.10 -7.16
CA TYR A 115 20.54 -4.72 -6.03
C TYR A 115 20.86 -6.20 -6.31
N LEU A 116 19.89 -6.98 -6.79
CA LEU A 116 20.09 -8.40 -7.11
C LEU A 116 21.13 -8.60 -8.22
N LYS A 117 21.14 -7.72 -9.23
CA LYS A 117 22.17 -7.74 -10.28
C LYS A 117 23.55 -7.45 -9.69
N LEU A 118 23.70 -6.38 -8.91
CA LEU A 118 24.97 -6.01 -8.27
C LEU A 118 25.48 -7.13 -7.34
N LYS A 119 24.58 -7.76 -6.58
CA LYS A 119 24.90 -8.87 -5.68
C LYS A 119 25.44 -10.09 -6.45
N ARG A 120 24.83 -10.41 -7.60
CA ARG A 120 25.30 -11.49 -8.48
C ARG A 120 26.66 -11.16 -9.06
N ASP A 121 26.86 -9.95 -9.58
CA ASP A 121 28.11 -9.53 -10.20
C ASP A 121 29.27 -9.55 -9.19
N GLU A 122 29.03 -9.13 -7.94
CA GLU A 122 30.01 -9.18 -6.87
C GLU A 122 30.37 -10.62 -6.48
N ARG A 123 29.38 -11.52 -6.41
CA ARG A 123 29.63 -12.94 -6.15
C ARG A 123 30.52 -13.56 -7.23
N VAL A 124 30.19 -13.36 -8.50
CA VAL A 124 31.00 -13.85 -9.63
C VAL A 124 32.42 -13.27 -9.58
N ARG A 125 32.58 -12.01 -9.16
CA ARG A 125 33.89 -11.38 -9.00
C ARG A 125 34.70 -12.07 -7.90
N LEU A 126 34.09 -12.35 -6.75
CA LEU A 126 34.74 -13.03 -5.63
C LEU A 126 35.13 -14.46 -5.99
N ASP A 127 34.22 -15.23 -6.61
CA ASP A 127 34.48 -16.62 -7.04
C ASP A 127 35.69 -16.67 -7.99
N LYS A 128 35.80 -15.72 -8.94
CA LYS A 128 36.95 -15.62 -9.85
C LYS A 128 38.25 -15.25 -9.12
N GLN A 129 38.18 -14.41 -8.10
CA GLN A 129 39.35 -14.04 -7.29
C GLN A 129 39.84 -15.22 -6.45
N GLU A 130 38.93 -15.99 -5.86
CA GLU A 130 39.23 -17.19 -5.10
C GLU A 130 39.86 -18.26 -5.99
N GLN A 131 39.28 -18.54 -7.15
CA GLN A 131 39.85 -19.50 -8.11
C GLN A 131 41.29 -19.13 -8.51
N LYS A 132 41.53 -17.85 -8.84
CA LYS A 132 42.87 -17.38 -9.21
C LYS A 132 43.89 -17.57 -8.08
N MET A 133 43.47 -17.31 -6.83
CA MET A 133 44.32 -17.49 -5.66
C MET A 133 44.67 -18.96 -5.43
N LEU A 134 43.70 -19.87 -5.60
CA LEU A 134 43.92 -21.31 -5.49
C LEU A 134 44.86 -21.83 -6.58
N ASP A 135 44.68 -21.38 -7.81
CA ASP A 135 45.55 -21.75 -8.95
C ASP A 135 46.99 -21.27 -8.71
N GLU A 136 47.18 -20.04 -8.20
CA GLU A 136 48.49 -19.49 -7.84
C GLU A 136 49.16 -20.32 -6.73
N LEU A 137 48.44 -20.67 -5.66
CA LEU A 137 48.97 -21.52 -4.57
C LEU A 137 49.34 -22.92 -5.06
N ALA A 138 48.49 -23.55 -5.89
CA ALA A 138 48.77 -24.85 -6.47
C ALA A 138 50.02 -24.83 -7.35
N SER A 139 50.21 -23.78 -8.16
CA SER A 139 51.39 -23.61 -9.01
C SER A 139 52.67 -23.44 -8.18
N GLN A 140 52.63 -22.69 -7.07
CA GLN A 140 53.78 -22.50 -6.18
C GLN A 140 54.20 -23.80 -5.48
N GLN A 141 53.23 -24.58 -5.00
CA GLN A 141 53.50 -25.89 -4.39
C GLN A 141 54.11 -26.86 -5.40
N PHE A 142 53.60 -26.89 -6.63
CA PHE A 142 54.16 -27.70 -7.70
C PHE A 142 55.63 -27.35 -7.98
N VAL A 143 55.95 -26.06 -8.11
CA VAL A 143 57.33 -25.59 -8.32
C VAL A 143 58.26 -25.99 -7.16
N HIS A 144 57.82 -25.83 -5.91
CA HIS A 144 58.64 -26.22 -4.75
C HIS A 144 58.90 -27.75 -4.68
N SER A 145 57.90 -28.56 -5.01
CA SER A 145 58.03 -30.02 -5.02
C SER A 145 58.99 -30.52 -6.10
N ASN A 146 59.11 -29.81 -7.22
CA ASN A 146 59.97 -30.18 -8.34
C ASN A 146 61.42 -29.70 -8.17
N SER A 147 61.66 -28.65 -7.38
CA SER A 147 62.99 -28.13 -7.04
C SER A 147 63.65 -28.86 -5.85
N SER A 148 62.93 -29.74 -5.16
CA SER A 148 63.44 -30.52 -4.01
C SER A 148 63.81 -31.97 -4.35
N LYS A 149 63.89 -32.31 -5.65
CA LYS A 149 64.42 -33.57 -6.19
C LYS A 149 65.68 -33.30 -6.98
#